data_AF-A0A257F180-F1
#
_entry.id   AF-A0A257F180-F1
#
_cell.length_a   1.000
_cell.length_b   1.000
_cell.length_c   1.000
_cell.angle_alpha   90.00
_cell.angle_beta   90.00
_cell.angle_gamma   90.00
#
_symmetry.space_group_name_H-M   'P 1'
#
loop_
_entity.id
_entity.type
_entity.pdbx_description
1 polymer ?
#
loop_
_entity_poly.entity_id
_entity_poly.type
_entity_poly.pdbx_seq_one_letter_code
_entity_poly.pdbx_strand_id
1 'polypeptide(L)'
;MKMGRKMQVWRCVALGLALAGGPAWAGMAGAQALPPHAVDYDAAAGRCRIVLTPAGTTGDAPPRLFLTSDLMKPGFGFGLDGKDIAEAVVIRDGTRTPFLSRQGLDGAALQADPFWSGLVAKEEGKDSLYLTIKDAKGSYSSARYDGLHATDVWRLAALACDATGLDVTPQTPVEFRAAEAALALSDADRLRLRQVLAAKYGEPGTEVGTDPALTVTDRRFIAQYNTEKGQPSGDYLTAAAVKDLLATALPTAAPAPVGGEGVVASFGDWVQLRSADGATCRIATTATDVAGADPATRMEFAVGRGDKGGRMAIDLAKPNPFNGGAAIVAKVDDNAFNLTVEPASAALIPQPLANGSMSNAMMVAIRRGAQVVIQGSAADGAPMGVAFSAKGFSAAFAAMAKDCNRPGVMGWIE
;
A
#
# COMPACT_ATOMS: atom_id res chain seq x y z
N MET A 1 -64.05 -10.11 19.16
CA MET A 1 -64.56 -11.49 19.10
C MET A 1 -64.30 -12.06 17.71
N LYS A 2 -63.58 -13.19 17.69
CA LYS A 2 -63.53 -14.29 16.70
C LYS A 2 -63.55 -14.03 15.17
N MET A 3 -62.51 -14.63 14.57
CA MET A 3 -62.45 -15.36 13.27
C MET A 3 -62.65 -14.50 12.01
N GLY A 4 -61.81 -14.54 10.97
CA GLY A 4 -60.79 -15.49 10.54
C GLY A 4 -60.86 -15.59 9.00
N ARG A 5 -59.71 -15.73 8.33
CA ARG A 5 -59.45 -16.16 6.93
C ARG A 5 -58.24 -15.38 6.39
N LYS A 6 -57.26 -15.93 5.69
CA LYS A 6 -56.88 -17.30 5.29
C LYS A 6 -55.42 -17.14 4.82
N MET A 7 -54.53 -18.02 5.26
CA MET A 7 -53.19 -18.18 4.65
C MET A 7 -53.35 -18.56 3.18
N GLN A 8 -52.61 -17.88 2.29
CA GLN A 8 -52.24 -18.43 1.00
C GLN A 8 -50.76 -18.78 1.01
N VAL A 9 -50.54 -20.09 1.05
CA VAL A 9 -49.27 -20.77 0.80
C VAL A 9 -48.97 -20.63 -0.68
N TRP A 10 -47.81 -20.05 -1.03
CA TRP A 10 -47.22 -20.22 -2.36
C TRP A 10 -46.13 -21.29 -2.26
N ARG A 11 -46.51 -22.49 -2.70
CA ARG A 11 -45.58 -23.56 -3.10
C ARG A 11 -45.04 -23.17 -4.48
N CYS A 12 -43.75 -22.90 -4.58
CA CYS A 12 -43.05 -23.05 -5.85
C CYS A 12 -42.10 -24.25 -5.74
N VAL A 13 -42.36 -25.17 -6.66
CA VAL A 13 -41.74 -26.45 -6.91
C VAL A 13 -40.26 -26.25 -7.27
N ALA A 14 -39.42 -27.10 -6.69
CA ALA A 14 -38.03 -27.26 -7.06
C ALA A 14 -37.93 -27.79 -8.50
N LEU A 15 -37.20 -27.08 -9.37
CA LEU A 15 -36.58 -27.67 -10.54
C LEU A 15 -35.07 -27.48 -10.39
N GLY A 16 -34.38 -28.60 -10.24
CA GLY A 16 -32.92 -28.64 -10.18
C GLY A 16 -32.31 -28.29 -11.54
N LEU A 17 -31.31 -27.42 -11.49
CA LEU A 17 -30.28 -27.31 -12.51
C LEU A 17 -28.95 -27.31 -11.76
N ALA A 18 -28.28 -28.45 -11.82
CA ALA A 18 -26.90 -28.60 -11.43
C ALA A 18 -26.03 -27.76 -12.38
N LEU A 19 -25.43 -26.68 -11.87
CA LEU A 19 -24.24 -26.08 -12.46
C LEU A 19 -23.06 -26.41 -11.55
N ALA A 20 -22.23 -27.30 -12.07
CA ALA A 20 -20.95 -27.67 -11.51
C ALA A 20 -19.97 -26.48 -11.52
N GLY A 21 -19.15 -26.41 -10.47
CA GLY A 21 -17.78 -25.90 -10.58
C GLY A 21 -17.58 -24.39 -10.62
N GLY A 22 -17.96 -23.68 -9.55
CA GLY A 22 -17.26 -22.46 -9.16
C GLY A 22 -16.14 -22.79 -8.18
N PRO A 23 -14.95 -22.18 -8.25
CA PRO A 23 -13.90 -22.44 -7.29
C PRO A 23 -14.42 -22.04 -5.91
N ALA A 24 -14.32 -23.00 -4.99
CA ALA A 24 -14.59 -22.78 -3.58
C ALA A 24 -13.83 -21.53 -3.12
N TRP A 25 -14.56 -20.61 -2.48
CA TRP A 25 -13.96 -19.61 -1.60
C TRP A 25 -13.34 -20.36 -0.42
N ALA A 26 -12.19 -20.96 -0.68
CA ALA A 26 -11.35 -21.58 0.33
C ALA A 26 -10.56 -20.45 0.98
N GLY A 27 -10.83 -20.21 2.27
CA GLY A 27 -9.89 -19.48 3.13
C GLY A 27 -10.35 -18.16 3.73
N MET A 28 -11.61 -18.01 4.11
CA MET A 28 -11.87 -17.30 5.37
C MET A 28 -12.06 -18.37 6.44
N ALA A 29 -10.98 -18.79 7.08
CA ALA A 29 -11.06 -19.46 8.37
C ALA A 29 -11.98 -18.59 9.25
N GLY A 30 -13.01 -19.18 9.85
CA GLY A 30 -13.99 -18.44 10.64
C GLY A 30 -13.28 -17.60 11.70
N ALA A 31 -13.51 -16.28 11.68
CA ALA A 31 -12.91 -15.38 12.66
C ALA A 31 -13.24 -15.89 14.07
N GLN A 32 -12.21 -16.03 14.91
CA GLN A 32 -12.39 -16.52 16.26
C GLN A 32 -13.09 -15.44 17.09
N ALA A 33 -14.17 -15.84 17.76
CA ALA A 33 -14.96 -14.93 18.57
C ALA A 33 -14.13 -14.40 19.75
N LEU A 34 -14.26 -13.11 20.05
CA LEU A 34 -13.63 -12.50 21.21
C LEU A 34 -14.22 -13.11 22.50
N PRO A 35 -13.44 -13.25 23.59
CA PRO A 35 -13.94 -13.79 24.84
C PRO A 35 -15.06 -12.91 25.40
N PRO A 36 -16.09 -13.48 26.07
CA PRO A 36 -17.13 -12.71 26.75
C PRO A 36 -16.53 -11.73 27.77
N HIS A 37 -16.96 -10.47 27.73
CA HIS A 37 -16.33 -9.40 28.50
C HIS A 37 -17.29 -8.25 28.81
N ALA A 38 -16.85 -7.38 29.72
CA ALA A 38 -17.37 -6.04 29.95
C ALA A 38 -16.22 -5.03 29.87
N VAL A 39 -16.50 -3.82 29.39
CA VAL A 39 -15.51 -2.73 29.28
C VAL A 39 -15.98 -1.57 30.13
N ASP A 40 -15.07 -1.02 30.92
CA ASP A 40 -15.27 0.19 31.71
C ASP A 40 -14.22 1.23 31.32
N TYR A 41 -14.65 2.46 31.12
CA TYR A 41 -13.80 3.56 30.67
C TYR A 41 -13.83 4.69 31.70
N ASP A 42 -12.67 4.94 32.30
CA ASP A 42 -12.46 6.07 33.20
C ASP A 42 -11.76 7.19 32.43
N ALA A 43 -12.55 8.15 31.95
CA ALA A 43 -12.07 9.32 31.23
C ALA A 43 -11.16 10.22 32.09
N ALA A 44 -11.42 10.30 33.40
CA ALA A 44 -10.67 11.17 34.30
C ALA A 44 -9.28 10.60 34.59
N ALA A 45 -9.18 9.27 34.73
CA ALA A 45 -7.90 8.58 34.89
C ALA A 45 -7.22 8.26 33.55
N GLY A 46 -7.91 8.39 32.42
CA GLY A 46 -7.42 7.99 31.10
C GLY A 46 -7.18 6.48 31.01
N ARG A 47 -8.06 5.67 31.60
CA ARG A 47 -7.90 4.21 31.69
C ARG A 47 -9.08 3.48 31.07
N CYS A 48 -8.77 2.45 30.30
CA CYS A 48 -9.74 1.49 29.83
C CYS A 48 -9.52 0.15 30.54
N ARG A 49 -10.58 -0.42 31.09
CA ARG A 49 -10.57 -1.69 31.83
C ARG A 49 -11.48 -2.69 31.17
N ILE A 50 -10.91 -3.82 30.75
CA ILE A 50 -11.63 -4.99 30.26
C ILE A 50 -11.73 -5.99 31.41
N VAL A 51 -12.94 -6.41 31.73
CA VAL A 51 -13.22 -7.47 32.70
C VAL A 51 -13.78 -8.66 31.95
N LEU A 52 -13.10 -9.80 32.03
CA LEU A 52 -13.49 -11.03 31.36
C LEU A 52 -14.59 -11.73 32.15
N THR A 53 -15.61 -12.20 31.43
CA THR A 53 -16.74 -12.92 32.00
C THR A 53 -16.38 -14.42 32.03
N PRO A 54 -16.39 -15.05 33.22
CA PRO A 54 -16.11 -16.48 33.32
C PRO A 54 -17.22 -17.33 32.70
N ALA A 55 -16.85 -18.50 32.17
CA ALA A 55 -17.78 -19.50 31.65
C ALA A 55 -18.54 -20.22 32.77
N GLY A 56 -17.99 -20.25 33.98
CA GLY A 56 -18.66 -20.80 35.17
C GLY A 56 -18.03 -20.30 36.46
N THR A 57 -18.78 -20.32 37.55
CA THR A 57 -18.35 -19.80 38.86
C THR A 57 -18.82 -20.69 40.00
N THR A 58 -18.05 -20.71 41.10
CA THR A 58 -18.44 -21.34 42.38
C THR A 58 -18.07 -20.45 43.56
N GLY A 59 -18.77 -20.62 44.69
CA GLY A 59 -18.61 -19.80 45.89
C GLY A 59 -19.42 -18.48 45.82
N ASP A 60 -19.27 -17.66 46.87
CA ASP A 60 -20.11 -16.47 47.07
C ASP A 60 -19.57 -15.22 46.37
N ALA A 61 -18.26 -15.18 46.06
CA ALA A 61 -17.60 -14.02 45.45
C ALA A 61 -16.51 -14.45 44.44
N PRO A 62 -16.88 -15.03 43.29
CA PRO A 62 -15.93 -15.54 42.31
C PRO A 62 -15.08 -14.40 41.70
N PRO A 63 -13.76 -14.60 41.52
CA PRO A 63 -12.86 -13.57 41.00
C PRO A 63 -13.02 -13.41 39.49
N ARG A 64 -12.99 -12.17 38.98
CA ARG A 64 -13.01 -11.90 37.52
C ARG A 64 -11.67 -11.39 37.03
N LEU A 65 -11.09 -12.00 36.00
CA LEU A 65 -9.85 -11.53 35.41
C LEU A 65 -10.08 -10.19 34.71
N PHE A 66 -9.18 -9.23 34.92
CA PHE A 66 -9.23 -7.97 34.19
C PHE A 66 -7.89 -7.62 33.57
N LEU A 67 -7.95 -6.87 32.48
CA LEU A 67 -6.83 -6.16 31.86
C LEU A 67 -7.17 -4.67 31.84
N THR A 68 -6.23 -3.83 32.26
CA THR A 68 -6.30 -2.37 32.17
C THR A 68 -5.25 -1.87 31.20
N SER A 69 -5.63 -0.93 30.34
CA SER A 69 -4.74 -0.14 29.50
C SER A 69 -4.79 1.32 29.95
N ASP A 70 -3.62 1.92 30.15
CA ASP A 70 -3.45 3.35 30.36
C ASP A 70 -3.27 4.03 28.99
N LEU A 71 -4.20 4.94 28.68
CA LEU A 71 -4.29 5.61 27.40
C LEU A 71 -3.47 6.90 27.35
N MET A 72 -3.08 7.42 28.52
CA MET A 72 -2.27 8.64 28.63
C MET A 72 -0.78 8.30 28.64
N LYS A 73 -0.41 7.14 29.19
CA LYS A 73 0.94 6.59 29.16
C LYS A 73 0.84 5.12 28.77
N PRO A 74 1.26 4.73 27.54
CA PRO A 74 1.14 3.36 27.06
C PRO A 74 1.68 2.36 28.08
N GLY A 75 0.76 1.61 28.68
CA GLY A 75 1.06 0.74 29.79
C GLY A 75 -0.13 -0.12 30.16
N PHE A 76 0.17 -1.28 30.74
CA PHE A 76 -0.78 -2.32 31.03
C PHE A 76 -0.70 -2.76 32.47
N GLY A 77 -1.85 -3.20 32.97
CA GLY A 77 -1.96 -3.90 34.24
C GLY A 77 -3.01 -5.00 34.13
N PHE A 78 -2.86 -6.05 34.91
CA PHE A 78 -3.87 -7.10 34.99
C PHE A 78 -3.95 -7.63 36.42
N GLY A 79 -5.12 -8.16 36.75
CA GLY A 79 -5.38 -8.65 38.09
C GLY A 79 -6.74 -9.32 38.20
N LEU A 80 -7.18 -9.52 39.44
CA LEU A 80 -8.51 -10.06 39.75
C LEU A 80 -9.40 -8.97 40.32
N ASP A 81 -10.60 -8.87 39.76
CA ASP A 81 -11.70 -8.08 40.27
C ASP A 81 -12.45 -8.93 41.30
N GLY A 82 -12.44 -8.47 42.55
CA GLY A 82 -13.02 -9.15 43.70
C GLY A 82 -12.68 -8.39 44.98
N LYS A 83 -13.44 -8.63 46.05
CA LYS A 83 -13.21 -8.00 47.37
C LYS A 83 -12.46 -8.96 48.29
N ASP A 84 -11.66 -8.40 49.19
CA ASP A 84 -11.02 -9.12 50.31
C ASP A 84 -10.19 -10.36 49.91
N ILE A 85 -9.52 -10.30 48.75
CA ILE A 85 -8.68 -11.38 48.23
C ILE A 85 -7.41 -11.50 49.10
N ALA A 86 -7.31 -12.55 49.90
CA ALA A 86 -6.13 -12.84 50.73
C ALA A 86 -5.10 -13.69 49.98
N GLU A 87 -5.57 -14.71 49.25
CA GLU A 87 -4.74 -15.56 48.41
C GLU A 87 -5.41 -15.76 47.05
N ALA A 88 -4.63 -15.81 45.98
CA ALA A 88 -5.12 -16.09 44.63
C ALA A 88 -4.23 -17.13 43.96
N VAL A 89 -4.84 -18.14 43.36
CA VAL A 89 -4.14 -19.18 42.61
C VAL A 89 -4.77 -19.33 41.23
N VAL A 90 -3.90 -19.54 40.25
CA VAL A 90 -4.28 -19.97 38.92
C VAL A 90 -4.08 -21.48 38.84
N ILE A 91 -5.07 -22.18 38.28
CA ILE A 91 -5.01 -23.62 38.03
C ILE A 91 -5.11 -23.84 36.53
N ARG A 92 -4.08 -24.46 35.97
CA ARG A 92 -3.98 -24.83 34.56
C ARG A 92 -3.45 -26.25 34.47
N ASP A 93 -4.13 -27.10 33.71
CA ASP A 93 -3.74 -28.52 33.54
C ASP A 93 -3.50 -29.25 34.89
N GLY A 94 -4.32 -28.94 35.88
CA GLY A 94 -4.19 -29.48 37.25
C GLY A 94 -3.02 -28.89 38.06
N THR A 95 -2.15 -28.09 37.46
CA THR A 95 -1.05 -27.41 38.14
C THR A 95 -1.55 -26.12 38.78
N ARG A 96 -1.24 -25.94 40.07
CA ARG A 96 -1.58 -24.74 40.84
C ARG A 96 -0.35 -23.84 40.95
N THR A 97 -0.48 -22.59 40.52
CA THR A 97 0.55 -21.57 40.75
C THR A 97 -0.06 -20.31 41.37
N PRO A 98 0.69 -19.56 42.19
CA PRO A 98 0.21 -18.28 42.71
C PRO A 98 -0.14 -17.33 41.56
N PHE A 99 -1.29 -16.66 41.66
CA PHE A 99 -1.64 -15.59 40.74
C PHE A 99 -1.03 -14.28 41.25
N LEU A 100 -0.26 -13.62 40.38
CA LEU A 100 0.39 -12.36 40.70
C LEU A 100 -0.14 -11.27 39.78
N SER A 101 -0.83 -10.29 40.36
CA SER A 101 -1.23 -9.09 39.61
C SER A 101 0.01 -8.28 39.22
N ARG A 102 -0.07 -7.60 38.08
CA ARG A 102 1.00 -6.73 37.56
C ARG A 102 0.44 -5.40 37.12
N GLN A 103 1.25 -4.37 37.18
CA GLN A 103 0.94 -3.01 36.72
C GLN A 103 2.19 -2.38 36.11
N GLY A 104 2.00 -1.38 35.25
CA GLY A 104 3.09 -0.64 34.62
C GLY A 104 3.91 -1.46 33.63
N LEU A 105 3.31 -2.51 33.05
CA LEU A 105 3.95 -3.31 32.01
C LEU A 105 3.82 -2.59 30.67
N ASP A 106 4.87 -2.57 29.86
CA ASP A 106 4.69 -2.27 28.43
C ASP A 106 4.09 -3.49 27.70
N GLY A 107 3.76 -3.33 26.42
CA GLY A 107 3.13 -4.40 25.64
C GLY A 107 4.00 -5.66 25.53
N ALA A 108 5.31 -5.51 25.33
CA ALA A 108 6.23 -6.64 25.23
C ALA A 108 6.36 -7.39 26.56
N ALA A 109 6.48 -6.67 27.68
CA ALA A 109 6.54 -7.24 29.02
C ALA A 109 5.24 -7.93 29.41
N LEU A 110 4.09 -7.38 29.01
CA LEU A 110 2.79 -8.02 29.19
C LEU A 110 2.69 -9.34 28.42
N GLN A 111 3.09 -9.34 27.15
CA GLN A 111 3.05 -10.54 26.31
C GLN A 111 4.06 -11.61 26.77
N ALA A 112 5.19 -11.20 27.33
CA ALA A 112 6.19 -12.09 27.90
C ALA A 112 5.85 -12.57 29.32
N ASP A 113 4.85 -11.98 30.00
CA ASP A 113 4.52 -12.35 31.37
C ASP A 113 4.11 -13.85 31.44
N PRO A 114 4.59 -14.61 32.44
CA PRO A 114 4.30 -16.05 32.57
C PRO A 114 2.80 -16.37 32.69
N PHE A 115 1.98 -15.43 33.17
CA PHE A 115 0.55 -15.61 33.19
C PHE A 115 0.01 -15.71 31.76
N TRP A 116 0.32 -14.72 30.91
CA TRP A 116 -0.21 -14.60 29.55
C TRP A 116 0.45 -15.56 28.56
N SER A 117 1.77 -15.69 28.58
CA SER A 117 2.51 -16.61 27.71
C SER A 117 2.14 -18.08 27.94
N GLY A 118 1.64 -18.42 29.14
CA GLY A 118 1.09 -19.74 29.45
C GLY A 118 -0.36 -19.98 28.99
N LEU A 119 -1.03 -19.02 28.35
CA LEU A 119 -2.37 -19.19 27.74
C LEU A 119 -2.22 -19.56 26.26
N VAL A 120 -1.70 -20.77 26.04
CA VAL A 120 -1.48 -21.33 24.70
C VAL A 120 -2.71 -22.06 24.18
N ALA A 121 -2.95 -22.03 22.87
CA ALA A 121 -4.05 -22.74 22.26
C ALA A 121 -3.94 -24.25 22.47
N LYS A 122 -5.02 -24.87 22.96
CA LYS A 122 -5.16 -26.32 23.12
C LYS A 122 -6.39 -26.83 22.39
N GLU A 123 -6.46 -28.14 22.20
CA GLU A 123 -7.65 -28.80 21.67
C GLU A 123 -8.91 -28.42 22.45
N GLU A 124 -10.00 -28.28 21.70
CA GLU A 124 -11.32 -27.90 22.20
C GLU A 124 -11.76 -28.81 23.36
N GLY A 125 -12.18 -28.22 24.48
CA GLY A 125 -12.63 -28.94 25.67
C GLY A 125 -11.55 -29.31 26.70
N LYS A 126 -10.27 -29.00 26.46
CA LYS A 126 -9.18 -29.17 27.44
C LYS A 126 -8.57 -27.87 27.94
N ASP A 127 -9.02 -26.72 27.43
CA ASP A 127 -8.42 -25.42 27.70
C ASP A 127 -9.20 -24.62 28.76
N SER A 128 -9.35 -25.21 29.95
CA SER A 128 -9.99 -24.51 31.08
C SER A 128 -8.94 -23.92 32.01
N LEU A 129 -8.96 -22.60 32.14
CA LEU A 129 -8.26 -21.83 33.16
C LEU A 129 -9.18 -21.66 34.37
N TYR A 130 -8.70 -21.99 35.58
CA TYR A 130 -9.42 -21.66 36.80
C TYR A 130 -8.65 -20.61 37.60
N LEU A 131 -9.36 -19.58 38.05
CA LEU A 131 -8.87 -18.59 39.00
C LEU A 131 -9.61 -18.80 40.31
N THR A 132 -8.90 -19.19 41.35
CA THR A 132 -9.46 -19.46 42.66
C THR A 132 -8.87 -18.50 43.66
N ILE A 133 -9.73 -17.87 44.45
CA ILE A 133 -9.31 -17.02 45.56
C ILE A 133 -9.72 -17.64 46.89
N LYS A 134 -8.99 -17.26 47.93
CA LYS A 134 -9.39 -17.40 49.32
C LYS A 134 -9.59 -16.01 49.89
N ASP A 135 -10.76 -15.75 50.46
CA ASP A 135 -11.05 -14.48 51.10
C ASP A 135 -10.38 -14.37 52.49
N ALA A 136 -10.45 -13.18 53.09
CA ALA A 136 -9.93 -12.94 54.43
C ALA A 136 -10.58 -13.79 55.54
N LYS A 137 -11.76 -14.39 55.29
CA LYS A 137 -12.47 -15.29 56.21
C LYS A 137 -12.10 -16.76 55.99
N GLY A 138 -11.30 -17.06 54.96
CA GLY A 138 -10.86 -18.40 54.60
C GLY A 138 -11.81 -19.14 53.65
N SER A 139 -12.86 -18.50 53.13
CA SER A 139 -13.78 -19.09 52.16
C SER A 139 -13.18 -19.06 50.75
N TYR A 140 -13.45 -20.13 49.99
CA TYR A 140 -12.96 -20.26 48.62
C TYR A 140 -14.04 -19.89 47.60
N SER A 141 -13.66 -19.13 46.58
CA SER A 141 -14.48 -18.89 45.39
C SER A 141 -13.65 -19.08 44.13
N SER A 142 -14.25 -19.59 43.06
CA SER A 142 -13.53 -19.92 41.82
C SER A 142 -14.30 -19.46 40.58
N ALA A 143 -13.55 -19.10 39.55
CA ALA A 143 -14.04 -18.75 38.23
C ALA A 143 -13.31 -19.56 37.16
N ARG A 144 -14.07 -20.15 36.24
CA ARG A 144 -13.58 -20.95 35.11
C ARG A 144 -13.67 -20.13 33.82
N TYR A 145 -12.62 -20.14 33.01
CA TYR A 145 -12.57 -19.58 31.66
C TYR A 145 -12.23 -20.70 30.69
N ASP A 146 -13.06 -20.90 29.68
CA ASP A 146 -12.89 -21.96 28.69
C ASP A 146 -12.40 -21.33 27.38
N GLY A 147 -11.36 -21.91 26.76
CA GLY A 147 -10.85 -21.48 25.45
C GLY A 147 -10.26 -20.07 25.44
N LEU A 148 -9.71 -19.60 26.58
CA LEU A 148 -9.15 -18.26 26.69
C LEU A 148 -7.72 -18.22 26.14
N HIS A 149 -7.52 -17.53 25.01
CA HIS A 149 -6.19 -17.29 24.44
C HIS A 149 -5.72 -15.86 24.67
N ALA A 150 -4.42 -15.68 24.96
CA ALA A 150 -3.85 -14.35 25.16
C ALA A 150 -4.04 -13.45 23.92
N THR A 151 -3.91 -14.02 22.71
CA THR A 151 -4.09 -13.29 21.44
C THR A 151 -5.48 -12.69 21.29
N ASP A 152 -6.53 -13.38 21.77
CA ASP A 152 -7.90 -12.85 21.70
C ASP A 152 -8.13 -11.74 22.71
N VAL A 153 -7.44 -11.78 23.85
CA VAL A 153 -7.44 -10.69 24.82
C VAL A 153 -6.68 -9.47 24.28
N TRP A 154 -5.58 -9.67 23.53
CA TRP A 154 -4.90 -8.57 22.83
C TRP A 154 -5.74 -7.95 21.74
N ARG A 155 -6.41 -8.77 20.91
CA ARG A 155 -7.38 -8.30 19.91
C ARG A 155 -8.49 -7.49 20.57
N LEU A 156 -9.03 -7.98 21.69
CA LEU A 156 -10.04 -7.26 22.46
C LEU A 156 -9.50 -5.95 23.04
N ALA A 157 -8.29 -5.93 23.58
CA ALA A 157 -7.66 -4.72 24.11
C ALA A 157 -7.42 -3.66 23.02
N ALA A 158 -6.88 -4.07 21.88
CA ALA A 158 -6.68 -3.17 20.75
C ALA A 158 -8.03 -2.62 20.25
N LEU A 159 -9.05 -3.47 20.13
CA LEU A 159 -10.35 -3.07 19.59
C LEU A 159 -11.17 -2.19 20.56
N ALA A 160 -11.26 -2.60 21.83
CA ALA A 160 -12.15 -1.95 22.80
C ALA A 160 -11.49 -0.78 23.55
N CYS A 161 -10.16 -0.80 23.68
CA CYS A 161 -9.40 0.19 24.44
C CYS A 161 -8.41 0.99 23.60
N ASP A 162 -8.32 0.77 22.28
CA ASP A 162 -7.28 1.39 21.42
C ASP A 162 -5.86 1.14 21.96
N ALA A 163 -5.65 -0.04 22.56
CA ALA A 163 -4.39 -0.39 23.20
C ALA A 163 -3.27 -0.58 22.17
N THR A 164 -2.22 0.23 22.28
CA THR A 164 -1.02 0.16 21.41
C THR A 164 0.10 -0.70 22.00
N GLY A 165 1.03 -1.16 21.16
CA GLY A 165 2.22 -1.89 21.59
C GLY A 165 2.02 -3.39 21.80
N LEU A 166 0.84 -3.91 21.46
CA LEU A 166 0.53 -5.34 21.45
C LEU A 166 0.68 -5.89 20.03
N ASP A 167 1.26 -7.08 19.90
CA ASP A 167 1.22 -7.84 18.65
C ASP A 167 -0.18 -8.45 18.44
N VAL A 168 -0.93 -7.87 17.49
CA VAL A 168 -2.33 -8.19 17.22
C VAL A 168 -2.51 -8.41 15.73
N THR A 169 -3.00 -9.60 15.38
CA THR A 169 -3.44 -9.92 14.02
C THR A 169 -4.95 -9.71 13.90
N PRO A 170 -5.42 -8.72 13.13
CA PRO A 170 -6.84 -8.50 12.90
C PRO A 170 -7.48 -9.67 12.14
N GLN A 171 -8.71 -10.03 12.48
CA GLN A 171 -9.45 -11.12 11.83
C GLN A 171 -10.79 -10.71 11.23
N THR A 172 -11.38 -9.62 11.70
CA THR A 172 -12.70 -9.14 11.25
C THR A 172 -12.58 -7.78 10.55
N PRO A 173 -13.53 -7.40 9.67
CA PRO A 173 -13.50 -6.08 9.03
C PRO A 173 -13.46 -4.90 10.02
N VAL A 174 -14.06 -5.07 11.20
CA VAL A 174 -14.03 -4.05 12.26
C VAL A 174 -12.61 -3.93 12.84
N GLU A 175 -11.94 -5.06 13.11
CA GLU A 175 -10.55 -5.08 13.57
C GLU A 175 -9.59 -4.54 12.51
N PHE A 176 -9.76 -4.88 11.22
CA PHE A 176 -8.94 -4.34 10.15
C PHE A 176 -9.08 -2.82 10.02
N ARG A 177 -10.30 -2.30 10.15
CA ARG A 177 -10.54 -0.86 10.16
C ARG A 177 -9.86 -0.15 11.34
N ALA A 178 -9.94 -0.73 12.54
CA ALA A 178 -9.26 -0.19 13.72
C ALA A 178 -7.74 -0.21 13.55
N ALA A 179 -7.18 -1.32 13.06
CA ALA A 179 -5.75 -1.46 12.81
C ALA A 179 -5.25 -0.48 11.73
N GLU A 180 -6.02 -0.25 10.67
CA GLU A 180 -5.68 0.75 9.65
C GLU A 180 -5.69 2.18 10.23
N ALA A 181 -6.68 2.51 11.07
CA ALA A 181 -6.73 3.81 11.73
C ALA A 181 -5.50 4.06 12.62
N ALA A 182 -5.04 3.02 13.33
CA ALA A 182 -3.85 3.05 14.18
C ALA A 182 -2.53 3.27 13.41
N LEU A 183 -2.52 3.10 12.07
CA LEU A 183 -1.34 3.44 11.25
C LEU A 183 -1.03 4.94 11.26
N ALA A 184 -1.99 5.78 11.67
CA ALA A 184 -1.82 7.23 11.82
C ALA A 184 -1.20 7.91 10.59
N LEU A 185 -1.61 7.48 9.39
CA LEU A 185 -1.08 7.97 8.11
C LEU A 185 -1.32 9.47 7.96
N SER A 186 -0.25 10.22 7.68
CA SER A 186 -0.32 11.64 7.34
C SER A 186 -0.99 11.86 5.97
N ASP A 187 -1.43 13.08 5.69
CA ASP A 187 -2.00 13.42 4.38
C ASP A 187 -0.99 13.20 3.25
N ALA A 188 0.30 13.44 3.52
CA ALA A 188 1.38 13.19 2.57
C ALA A 188 1.55 11.69 2.29
N ASP A 189 1.50 10.84 3.33
CA ASP A 189 1.55 9.38 3.14
C ASP A 189 0.36 8.90 2.32
N ARG A 190 -0.85 9.38 2.64
CA ARG A 190 -2.06 9.02 1.91
C ARG A 190 -1.97 9.39 0.43
N LEU A 191 -1.55 10.63 0.13
CA LEU A 191 -1.34 11.06 -1.25
C LEU A 191 -0.30 10.17 -1.96
N ARG A 192 0.82 9.90 -1.30
CA ARG A 192 1.88 9.04 -1.86
C ARG A 192 1.38 7.64 -2.17
N LEU A 193 0.67 7.01 -1.23
CA LEU A 193 0.07 5.69 -1.41
C LEU A 193 -0.88 5.68 -2.60
N ARG A 194 -1.74 6.69 -2.74
CA ARG A 194 -2.64 6.81 -3.89
C ARG A 194 -1.89 6.92 -5.20
N GLN A 195 -0.84 7.76 -5.27
CA GLN A 195 -0.06 7.92 -6.48
C GLN A 195 0.58 6.59 -6.91
N VAL A 196 1.13 5.82 -5.97
CA VAL A 196 1.74 4.51 -6.25
C VAL A 196 0.69 3.51 -6.72
N LEU A 197 -0.45 3.44 -6.02
CA LEU A 197 -1.53 2.52 -6.36
C LEU A 197 -2.18 2.86 -7.71
N ALA A 198 -2.44 4.14 -7.98
CA ALA A 198 -2.98 4.60 -9.26
C ALA A 198 -1.98 4.37 -10.41
N ALA A 199 -0.69 4.58 -10.19
CA ALA A 199 0.33 4.25 -11.18
C ALA A 199 0.37 2.74 -11.52
N LYS A 200 0.09 1.88 -10.54
CA LYS A 200 0.15 0.42 -10.72
C LYS A 200 -1.13 -0.17 -11.28
N TYR A 201 -2.29 0.34 -10.88
CA TYR A 201 -3.60 -0.27 -11.14
C TYR A 201 -4.61 0.65 -11.83
N GLY A 202 -4.32 1.94 -11.91
CA GLY A 202 -5.18 2.94 -12.53
C GLY A 202 -5.06 2.95 -14.06
N GLU A 203 -6.04 3.59 -14.69
CA GLU A 203 -5.97 3.88 -16.12
C GLU A 203 -4.95 5.01 -16.37
N PRO A 204 -4.22 4.99 -17.50
CA PRO A 204 -3.33 6.09 -17.85
C PRO A 204 -4.02 7.45 -17.80
N GLY A 205 -3.43 8.41 -17.08
CA GLY A 205 -4.00 9.77 -16.92
C GLY A 205 -5.02 9.92 -15.79
N THR A 206 -5.22 8.91 -14.94
CA THR A 206 -6.08 9.03 -13.75
C THR A 206 -5.59 10.16 -12.84
N GLU A 207 -6.43 11.17 -12.61
CA GLU A 207 -6.16 12.19 -11.60
C GLU A 207 -6.21 11.58 -10.20
N VAL A 208 -5.16 11.83 -9.43
CA VAL A 208 -5.07 11.37 -8.04
C VAL A 208 -5.69 12.44 -7.15
N GLY A 209 -6.84 12.14 -6.56
CA GLY A 209 -7.49 13.03 -5.59
C GLY A 209 -6.61 13.29 -4.36
N THR A 210 -6.73 14.48 -3.77
CA THR A 210 -6.00 14.91 -2.57
C THR A 210 -6.81 14.81 -1.28
N ASP A 211 -8.01 14.23 -1.33
CA ASP A 211 -8.89 14.15 -0.16
C ASP A 211 -8.24 13.37 0.99
N PRO A 212 -8.42 13.76 2.26
CA PRO A 212 -7.80 13.05 3.39
C PRO A 212 -8.37 11.63 3.60
N ALA A 213 -9.57 11.35 3.08
CA ALA A 213 -10.23 10.05 3.21
C ALA A 213 -10.01 9.15 1.99
N LEU A 214 -9.62 7.89 2.19
CA LEU A 214 -9.47 6.90 1.12
C LEU A 214 -10.82 6.67 0.41
N THR A 215 -10.81 6.85 -0.92
CA THR A 215 -11.97 6.71 -1.80
C THR A 215 -12.28 5.24 -2.10
N VAL A 216 -13.43 4.97 -2.70
CA VAL A 216 -13.80 3.61 -3.16
C VAL A 216 -12.78 3.07 -4.16
N THR A 217 -12.22 3.94 -5.02
CA THR A 217 -11.18 3.57 -5.98
C THR A 217 -9.89 3.16 -5.26
N ASP A 218 -9.49 3.92 -4.24
CA ASP A 218 -8.31 3.58 -3.43
C ASP A 218 -8.48 2.22 -2.77
N ARG A 219 -9.66 1.97 -2.16
CA ARG A 219 -10.01 0.69 -1.53
C ARG A 219 -9.89 -0.49 -2.49
N ARG A 220 -10.37 -0.32 -3.73
CA ARG A 220 -10.25 -1.35 -4.77
C ARG A 220 -8.79 -1.63 -5.12
N PHE A 221 -7.95 -0.60 -5.25
CA PHE A 221 -6.53 -0.78 -5.53
C PHE A 221 -5.78 -1.41 -4.35
N ILE A 222 -6.12 -1.04 -3.12
CA ILE A 222 -5.60 -1.69 -1.90
C ILE A 222 -5.98 -3.17 -1.89
N ALA A 223 -7.23 -3.51 -2.20
CA ALA A 223 -7.68 -4.90 -2.28
C ALA A 223 -6.90 -5.72 -3.32
N GLN A 224 -6.68 -5.15 -4.50
CA GLN A 224 -5.88 -5.79 -5.54
C GLN A 224 -4.42 -5.99 -5.09
N TYR A 225 -3.84 -4.97 -4.47
CA TYR A 225 -2.50 -5.04 -3.91
C TYR A 225 -2.34 -6.12 -2.84
N ASN A 226 -3.26 -6.15 -1.87
CA ASN A 226 -3.25 -7.13 -0.79
C ASN A 226 -3.44 -8.55 -1.32
N THR A 227 -4.31 -8.73 -2.32
CA THR A 227 -4.49 -10.02 -3.01
C THR A 227 -3.19 -10.49 -3.66
N GLU A 228 -2.50 -9.61 -4.40
CA GLU A 228 -1.21 -9.93 -5.04
C GLU A 228 -0.12 -10.29 -4.03
N LYS A 229 -0.16 -9.68 -2.84
CA LYS A 229 0.81 -9.90 -1.76
C LYS A 229 0.40 -11.02 -0.79
N GLY A 230 -0.73 -11.69 -1.01
CA GLY A 230 -1.25 -12.73 -0.12
C GLY A 230 -1.65 -12.23 1.27
N GLN A 231 -2.04 -10.95 1.40
CA GLN A 231 -2.45 -10.36 2.66
C GLN A 231 -3.96 -10.55 2.88
N PRO A 232 -4.41 -11.00 4.08
CA PRO A 232 -5.81 -11.29 4.35
C PRO A 232 -6.66 -10.03 4.63
N SER A 233 -6.07 -8.84 4.59
CA SER A 233 -6.69 -7.57 5.01
C SER A 233 -7.72 -7.00 4.03
N GLY A 234 -8.02 -7.69 2.93
CA GLY A 234 -9.00 -7.21 1.95
C GLY A 234 -8.63 -5.83 1.43
N ASP A 235 -9.53 -4.86 1.58
CA ASP A 235 -9.36 -3.46 1.14
C ASP A 235 -8.79 -2.51 2.21
N TYR A 236 -8.25 -3.05 3.31
CA TYR A 236 -7.60 -2.30 4.38
C TYR A 236 -6.07 -2.36 4.26
N LEU A 237 -5.40 -1.24 4.53
CA LEU A 237 -3.95 -1.15 4.61
C LEU A 237 -3.42 -1.82 5.88
N THR A 238 -2.29 -2.51 5.73
CA THR A 238 -1.49 -3.03 6.84
C THR A 238 -0.19 -2.23 6.96
N ALA A 239 0.47 -2.28 8.13
CA ALA A 239 1.78 -1.65 8.30
C ALA A 239 2.82 -2.16 7.27
N ALA A 240 2.76 -3.44 6.94
CA ALA A 240 3.61 -4.04 5.91
C ALA A 240 3.31 -3.50 4.52
N ALA A 241 2.02 -3.39 4.14
CA ALA A 241 1.61 -2.81 2.86
C ALA A 241 2.02 -1.35 2.74
N VAL A 242 1.81 -0.55 3.78
CA VAL A 242 2.23 0.87 3.81
C VAL A 242 3.73 1.00 3.63
N LYS A 243 4.53 0.23 4.38
CA LYS A 243 5.99 0.26 4.26
C LYS A 243 6.45 -0.06 2.84
N ASP A 244 5.90 -1.10 2.22
CA ASP A 244 6.26 -1.52 0.86
C ASP A 244 5.83 -0.49 -0.20
N LEU A 245 4.60 0.02 -0.11
CA LEU A 245 4.06 1.02 -1.04
C LEU A 245 4.80 2.37 -0.92
N LEU A 246 5.10 2.84 0.30
CA LEU A 246 5.85 4.09 0.48
C LEU A 246 7.31 3.98 0.00
N ALA A 247 7.92 2.79 0.09
CA ALA A 247 9.24 2.52 -0.45
C ALA A 247 9.25 2.41 -2.00
N THR A 248 8.08 2.22 -2.62
CA THR A 248 7.97 2.12 -4.08
C THR A 248 8.24 3.49 -4.71
N ALA A 249 9.20 3.54 -5.63
CA ALA A 249 9.45 4.73 -6.44
C ALA A 249 8.22 5.01 -7.31
N LEU A 250 7.76 6.27 -7.34
CA LEU A 250 6.75 6.65 -8.32
C LEU A 250 7.38 6.59 -9.72
N PRO A 251 6.60 6.18 -10.74
CA PRO A 251 6.99 6.44 -12.10
C PRO A 251 7.24 7.95 -12.23
N THR A 252 8.32 8.31 -12.92
CA THR A 252 8.62 9.71 -13.18
C THR A 252 7.42 10.34 -13.88
N ALA A 253 6.94 11.47 -13.36
CA ALA A 253 5.72 12.09 -13.84
C ALA A 253 5.77 12.29 -15.36
N ALA A 254 4.69 11.96 -16.05
CA ALA A 254 4.51 12.30 -17.46
C ALA A 254 4.90 13.78 -17.69
N PRO A 255 5.70 14.10 -18.72
CA PRO A 255 6.04 15.50 -18.98
C PRO A 255 4.77 16.31 -19.20
N ALA A 256 4.68 17.44 -18.49
CA ALA A 256 3.58 18.36 -18.67
C ALA A 256 3.53 18.87 -20.12
N PRO A 257 2.34 18.96 -20.75
CA PRO A 257 2.21 19.64 -22.02
C PRO A 257 2.68 21.10 -21.87
N VAL A 258 3.42 21.62 -22.85
CA VAL A 258 3.86 23.02 -22.83
C VAL A 258 3.14 23.80 -23.92
N GLY A 259 2.81 25.07 -23.63
CA GLY A 259 1.98 25.87 -24.52
C GLY A 259 0.60 25.25 -24.72
N GLY A 260 0.12 25.19 -25.96
CA GLY A 260 -1.19 24.63 -26.31
C GLY A 260 -1.19 23.13 -26.61
N GLU A 261 -0.22 22.36 -26.11
CA GLU A 261 -0.18 20.91 -26.31
C GLU A 261 -1.28 20.19 -25.52
N GLY A 262 -1.82 19.11 -26.08
CA GLY A 262 -2.74 18.19 -25.42
C GLY A 262 -2.11 16.80 -25.28
N VAL A 263 -2.28 16.17 -24.12
CA VAL A 263 -1.90 14.76 -23.91
C VAL A 263 -2.88 13.85 -24.65
N VAL A 264 -2.36 12.94 -25.47
CA VAL A 264 -3.16 11.96 -26.22
C VAL A 264 -3.23 10.62 -25.50
N ALA A 265 -2.08 10.13 -25.03
CA ALA A 265 -1.94 8.83 -24.37
C ALA A 265 -0.61 8.72 -23.60
N SER A 266 -0.50 7.75 -22.68
CA SER A 266 0.73 7.47 -21.93
C SER A 266 1.17 6.02 -22.09
N PHE A 267 2.48 5.79 -22.09
CA PHE A 267 3.14 4.51 -22.38
C PHE A 267 4.38 4.36 -21.49
N GLY A 268 4.22 3.74 -20.31
CA GLY A 268 5.31 3.71 -19.32
C GLY A 268 5.69 5.13 -18.91
N ASP A 269 6.96 5.49 -19.08
CA ASP A 269 7.49 6.82 -18.70
C ASP A 269 7.43 7.83 -19.86
N TRP A 270 6.81 7.45 -20.98
CA TRP A 270 6.63 8.28 -22.17
C TRP A 270 5.17 8.68 -22.34
N VAL A 271 4.93 9.89 -22.84
CA VAL A 271 3.60 10.35 -23.24
C VAL A 271 3.58 10.77 -24.68
N GLN A 272 2.45 10.54 -25.34
CA GLN A 272 2.14 11.10 -26.64
C GLN A 272 1.45 12.45 -26.47
N LEU A 273 1.99 13.47 -27.11
CA LEU A 273 1.47 14.84 -27.12
C LEU A 273 1.03 15.21 -28.52
N ARG A 274 0.04 16.11 -28.60
CA ARG A 274 -0.39 16.74 -29.85
C ARG A 274 -0.33 18.25 -29.72
N SER A 275 0.23 18.89 -30.74
CA SER A 275 0.19 20.35 -30.89
C SER A 275 -1.25 20.89 -30.94
N ALA A 276 -1.43 22.16 -30.54
CA ALA A 276 -2.72 22.84 -30.51
C ALA A 276 -3.48 22.82 -31.85
N ASP A 277 -2.74 22.93 -32.95
CA ASP A 277 -3.24 22.91 -34.33
C ASP A 277 -3.42 21.49 -34.89
N GLY A 278 -3.00 20.47 -34.14
CA GLY A 278 -3.05 19.06 -34.56
C GLY A 278 -2.08 18.70 -35.69
N ALA A 279 -1.17 19.60 -36.08
CA ALA A 279 -0.28 19.41 -37.22
C ALA A 279 0.95 18.52 -36.87
N THR A 280 1.33 18.50 -35.61
CA THR A 280 2.48 17.74 -35.09
C THR A 280 2.07 16.77 -33.99
N CYS A 281 2.50 15.51 -34.12
CA CYS A 281 2.45 14.50 -33.05
C CYS A 281 3.84 14.38 -32.43
N ARG A 282 3.88 14.23 -31.10
CA ARG A 282 5.13 14.12 -30.35
C ARG A 282 5.05 12.97 -29.36
N ILE A 283 6.21 12.46 -28.96
CA ILE A 283 6.36 11.72 -27.71
C ILE A 283 7.39 12.42 -26.84
N ALA A 284 7.18 12.38 -25.53
CA ALA A 284 8.07 13.01 -24.58
C ALA A 284 8.25 12.15 -23.32
N THR A 285 9.41 12.27 -22.68
CA THR A 285 9.68 11.77 -21.32
C THR A 285 10.44 12.84 -20.52
N THR A 286 10.28 12.86 -19.19
CA THR A 286 11.00 13.79 -18.30
C THR A 286 12.35 13.22 -17.88
N ALA A 287 13.29 14.11 -17.55
CA ALA A 287 14.54 13.70 -16.93
C ALA A 287 14.30 12.94 -15.62
N THR A 288 14.97 11.81 -15.44
CA THR A 288 14.98 11.00 -14.22
C THR A 288 16.08 11.40 -13.26
N ASP A 289 17.15 12.02 -13.78
CA ASP A 289 18.28 12.55 -13.02
C ASP A 289 18.92 13.73 -13.80
N VAL A 290 19.43 14.72 -13.08
CA VAL A 290 20.06 15.92 -13.65
C VAL A 290 21.29 16.33 -12.85
N ALA A 291 22.41 16.52 -13.55
CA ALA A 291 23.63 17.12 -13.05
C ALA A 291 23.87 18.42 -13.83
N GLY A 292 23.64 19.57 -13.19
CA GLY A 292 23.82 20.89 -13.81
C GLY A 292 22.77 21.29 -14.86
N ALA A 293 21.72 20.49 -15.07
CA ALA A 293 20.61 20.76 -15.98
C ALA A 293 19.29 21.04 -15.23
N ASP A 294 18.30 21.63 -15.93
CA ASP A 294 16.96 21.90 -15.38
C ASP A 294 16.20 20.57 -15.15
N PRO A 295 15.65 20.31 -13.93
CA PRO A 295 14.77 19.16 -13.69
C PRO A 295 13.55 19.09 -14.61
N ALA A 296 13.10 20.20 -15.18
CA ALA A 296 12.01 20.27 -16.17
C ALA A 296 12.45 19.86 -17.58
N THR A 297 13.72 19.47 -17.77
CA THR A 297 14.22 18.98 -19.06
C THR A 297 13.43 17.75 -19.48
N ARG A 298 12.86 17.81 -20.68
CA ARG A 298 12.20 16.67 -21.34
C ARG A 298 13.02 16.23 -22.54
N MET A 299 12.97 14.95 -22.87
CA MET A 299 13.44 14.40 -24.14
C MET A 299 12.22 14.20 -25.03
N GLU A 300 12.26 14.73 -26.24
CA GLU A 300 11.13 14.68 -27.17
C GLU A 300 11.50 14.13 -28.53
N PHE A 301 10.52 13.50 -29.19
CA PHE A 301 10.56 13.18 -30.61
C PHE A 301 9.28 13.66 -31.26
N ALA A 302 9.37 14.29 -32.44
CA ALA A 302 8.23 14.91 -33.11
C ALA A 302 8.14 14.51 -34.59
N VAL A 303 6.92 14.38 -35.10
CA VAL A 303 6.65 14.10 -36.51
C VAL A 303 5.51 15.00 -37.01
N GLY A 304 5.74 15.65 -38.16
CA GLY A 304 4.70 16.42 -38.87
C GLY A 304 3.72 15.50 -39.60
N ARG A 305 2.42 15.84 -39.51
CA ARG A 305 1.35 15.10 -40.18
C ARG A 305 1.38 15.37 -41.68
N GLY A 306 1.59 14.32 -42.49
CA GLY A 306 1.55 14.41 -43.95
C GLY A 306 2.84 14.89 -44.66
N ASP A 307 3.90 15.25 -43.92
CA ASP A 307 5.20 15.60 -44.51
C ASP A 307 5.92 14.40 -45.17
N LYS A 308 6.85 14.65 -46.10
CA LYS A 308 7.71 13.59 -46.67
C LYS A 308 8.98 13.33 -45.86
N GLY A 309 9.36 14.27 -44.99
CA GLY A 309 10.46 14.13 -44.02
C GLY A 309 9.92 13.88 -42.62
N GLY A 310 10.72 13.24 -41.78
CA GLY A 310 10.57 13.31 -40.31
C GLY A 310 11.76 14.09 -39.78
N ARG A 311 11.57 14.87 -38.71
CA ARG A 311 12.68 15.53 -38.01
C ARG A 311 12.92 14.78 -36.71
N MET A 312 13.99 13.99 -36.67
CA MET A 312 14.44 13.33 -35.45
C MET A 312 15.41 14.25 -34.73
N ALA A 313 14.95 14.87 -33.65
CA ALA A 313 15.81 15.66 -32.80
C ALA A 313 15.37 15.48 -31.35
N ILE A 314 16.35 15.30 -30.47
CA ILE A 314 16.14 15.32 -29.03
C ILE A 314 16.01 16.79 -28.66
N ASP A 315 14.78 17.29 -28.59
CA ASP A 315 14.50 18.64 -28.10
C ASP A 315 14.56 18.60 -26.57
N LEU A 316 15.69 19.06 -26.02
CA LEU A 316 15.83 19.31 -24.59
C LEU A 316 15.22 20.70 -24.30
N ALA A 317 14.49 20.84 -23.19
CA ALA A 317 13.82 22.08 -22.81
C ALA A 317 14.63 23.34 -23.17
N LYS A 318 14.03 24.29 -23.89
CA LYS A 318 14.72 25.47 -24.39
C LYS A 318 15.07 26.43 -23.24
N PRO A 319 16.29 26.98 -23.19
CA PRO A 319 17.41 26.78 -24.13
C PRO A 319 18.22 25.49 -23.86
N ASN A 320 18.80 24.90 -24.92
CA ASN A 320 19.69 23.74 -24.79
C ASN A 320 20.84 24.06 -23.83
N PRO A 321 21.01 23.28 -22.75
CA PRO A 321 21.99 23.62 -21.74
C PRO A 321 23.42 23.19 -22.11
N PHE A 322 23.61 22.35 -23.14
CA PHE A 322 24.91 21.84 -23.55
C PHE A 322 25.69 22.79 -24.46
N ASN A 323 27.01 22.85 -24.26
CA ASN A 323 27.93 23.58 -25.12
C ASN A 323 28.16 22.85 -26.46
N GLY A 324 27.67 23.42 -27.56
CA GLY A 324 27.84 22.86 -28.91
C GLY A 324 29.28 22.81 -29.43
N GLY A 325 30.23 23.50 -28.79
CA GLY A 325 31.66 23.42 -29.09
C GLY A 325 32.40 22.30 -28.36
N ALA A 326 31.74 21.60 -27.42
CA ALA A 326 32.30 20.49 -26.66
C ALA A 326 31.72 19.15 -27.10
N ALA A 327 32.39 18.05 -26.71
CA ALA A 327 31.86 16.71 -26.97
C ALA A 327 30.61 16.45 -26.12
N ILE A 328 29.54 16.01 -26.78
CA ILE A 328 28.28 15.60 -26.14
C ILE A 328 28.07 14.13 -26.49
N VAL A 329 27.83 13.28 -25.49
CA VAL A 329 27.71 11.83 -25.67
C VAL A 329 26.41 11.35 -25.04
N ALA A 330 25.58 10.67 -25.82
CA ALA A 330 24.49 9.85 -25.29
C ALA A 330 24.98 8.42 -25.05
N LYS A 331 24.71 7.90 -23.87
CA LYS A 331 24.87 6.49 -23.53
C LYS A 331 23.50 5.85 -23.42
N VAL A 332 23.29 4.78 -24.16
CA VAL A 332 22.13 3.92 -24.01
C VAL A 332 22.64 2.57 -23.53
N ASP A 333 22.50 2.34 -22.22
CA ASP A 333 23.21 1.30 -21.49
C ASP A 333 24.73 1.32 -21.82
N ASP A 334 25.27 0.25 -22.41
CA ASP A 334 26.69 0.13 -22.76
C ASP A 334 27.08 0.79 -24.10
N ASN A 335 26.11 1.29 -24.88
CA ASN A 335 26.38 1.86 -26.20
C ASN A 335 26.52 3.39 -26.13
N ALA A 336 27.61 3.93 -26.66
CA ALA A 336 27.86 5.38 -26.71
C ALA A 336 27.66 5.95 -28.12
N PHE A 337 27.01 7.11 -28.20
CA PHE A 337 26.67 7.83 -29.42
C PHE A 337 27.05 9.30 -29.28
N ASN A 338 27.84 9.83 -30.22
CA ASN A 338 28.15 11.25 -30.25
C ASN A 338 26.93 12.04 -30.71
N LEU A 339 26.66 13.14 -30.01
CA LEU A 339 25.61 14.09 -30.35
C LEU A 339 26.23 15.42 -30.77
N THR A 340 25.51 16.16 -31.61
CA THR A 340 25.81 17.54 -31.95
C THR A 340 24.58 18.42 -31.74
N VAL A 341 24.82 19.71 -31.51
CA VAL A 341 23.75 20.71 -31.42
C VAL A 341 23.37 21.15 -32.84
N GLU A 342 22.11 20.94 -33.22
CA GLU A 342 21.57 21.38 -34.51
C GLU A 342 21.45 22.92 -34.52
N PRO A 343 22.18 23.65 -35.40
CA PRO A 343 22.25 25.10 -35.33
C PRO A 343 20.91 25.82 -35.49
N ALA A 344 20.00 25.25 -36.28
CA ALA A 344 18.71 25.87 -36.59
C ALA A 344 17.71 25.82 -35.43
N SER A 345 17.87 24.87 -34.52
CA SER A 345 16.86 24.57 -33.50
C SER A 345 17.40 24.47 -32.08
N ALA A 346 18.72 24.43 -31.95
CA ALA A 346 19.45 24.06 -30.76
C ALA A 346 19.15 22.64 -30.23
N ALA A 347 18.42 21.79 -30.94
CA ALA A 347 18.14 20.43 -30.51
C ALA A 347 19.41 19.55 -30.60
N LEU A 348 19.48 18.50 -29.79
CA LEU A 348 20.54 17.51 -29.91
C LEU A 348 20.16 16.48 -30.96
N ILE A 349 21.10 16.19 -31.86
CA ILE A 349 20.94 15.17 -32.90
C ILE A 349 22.14 14.21 -32.87
N PRO A 350 21.96 12.92 -33.20
CA PRO A 350 23.09 12.03 -33.45
C PRO A 350 24.02 12.63 -34.49
N GLN A 351 25.34 12.55 -34.26
CA GLN A 351 26.32 13.06 -35.20
C GLN A 351 26.12 12.36 -36.58
N PRO A 352 25.96 13.11 -37.69
CA PRO A 352 25.80 12.51 -39.01
C PRO A 352 26.98 11.61 -39.38
N LEU A 353 26.72 10.55 -40.14
CA LEU A 353 27.74 9.69 -40.71
C LEU A 353 28.58 10.47 -41.74
N ALA A 354 29.75 9.93 -42.12
CA ALA A 354 30.67 10.60 -43.05
C ALA A 354 30.06 10.92 -44.44
N ASN A 355 29.01 10.19 -44.84
CA ASN A 355 28.24 10.42 -46.05
C ASN A 355 27.11 11.46 -45.87
N GLY A 356 27.01 12.10 -44.71
CA GLY A 356 25.97 13.07 -44.36
C GLY A 356 24.62 12.46 -43.96
N SER A 357 24.47 11.12 -43.94
CA SER A 357 23.22 10.49 -43.53
C SER A 357 23.11 10.37 -42.01
N MET A 358 21.90 10.51 -41.47
CA MET A 358 21.62 10.28 -40.05
C MET A 358 21.60 8.79 -39.74
N SER A 359 22.32 8.37 -38.70
CA SER A 359 22.27 6.99 -38.20
C SER A 359 21.04 6.77 -37.32
N ASN A 360 20.36 5.62 -37.45
CA ASN A 360 19.28 5.20 -36.57
C ASN A 360 19.77 4.36 -35.37
N ALA A 361 21.08 4.11 -35.26
CA ALA A 361 21.64 3.18 -34.27
C ALA A 361 21.31 3.56 -32.81
N MET A 362 21.31 4.86 -32.50
CA MET A 362 20.92 5.34 -31.16
C MET A 362 19.48 4.97 -30.84
N MET A 363 18.55 5.16 -31.78
CA MET A 363 17.13 4.89 -31.58
C MET A 363 16.82 3.40 -31.42
N VAL A 364 17.50 2.57 -32.22
CA VAL A 364 17.48 1.12 -32.06
C VAL A 364 18.02 0.71 -30.69
N ALA A 365 19.04 1.41 -30.18
CA ALA A 365 19.53 1.20 -28.83
C ALA A 365 18.48 1.61 -27.77
N ILE A 366 17.81 2.77 -27.90
CA ILE A 366 16.77 3.20 -26.94
C ILE A 366 15.63 2.17 -26.88
N ARG A 367 15.22 1.62 -28.02
CA ARG A 367 14.20 0.56 -28.07
C ARG A 367 14.55 -0.66 -27.20
N ARG A 368 15.83 -1.01 -27.10
CA ARG A 368 16.32 -2.21 -26.39
C ARG A 368 16.85 -1.90 -25.00
N GLY A 369 17.15 -0.63 -24.73
CA GLY A 369 17.83 -0.22 -23.52
C GLY A 369 16.89 0.12 -22.37
N ALA A 370 17.47 0.27 -21.18
CA ALA A 370 16.73 0.67 -19.99
C ALA A 370 16.76 2.19 -19.77
N GLN A 371 17.89 2.83 -20.09
CA GLN A 371 18.12 4.24 -19.79
C GLN A 371 18.89 4.95 -20.92
N VAL A 372 18.63 6.24 -21.08
CA VAL A 372 19.43 7.14 -21.93
C VAL A 372 20.10 8.19 -21.05
N VAL A 373 21.42 8.26 -21.04
CA VAL A 373 22.20 9.24 -20.28
C VAL A 373 22.97 10.14 -21.24
N ILE A 374 22.69 11.44 -21.24
CA ILE A 374 23.42 12.41 -22.06
C ILE A 374 24.42 13.14 -21.16
N GLN A 375 25.69 13.13 -21.55
CA GLN A 375 26.80 13.76 -20.83
C GLN A 375 27.52 14.77 -21.73
N GLY A 376 27.98 15.87 -21.14
CA GLY A 376 28.73 16.91 -21.83
C GLY A 376 29.18 18.00 -20.86
N SER A 377 29.30 19.23 -21.35
CA SER A 377 29.59 20.39 -20.52
C SER A 377 28.70 21.58 -20.86
N ALA A 378 28.53 22.47 -19.89
CA ALA A 378 27.87 23.77 -20.04
C ALA A 378 28.79 24.76 -20.78
N ALA A 379 28.25 25.91 -21.15
CA ALA A 379 29.01 26.98 -21.82
C ALA A 379 30.19 27.51 -20.98
N ASP A 380 30.10 27.44 -19.65
CA ASP A 380 31.16 27.81 -18.71
C ASP A 380 32.17 26.67 -18.44
N GLY A 381 31.98 25.51 -19.06
CA GLY A 381 32.84 24.34 -18.91
C GLY A 381 32.47 23.40 -17.76
N ALA A 382 31.43 23.70 -16.96
CA ALA A 382 30.96 22.81 -15.90
C ALA A 382 30.43 21.48 -16.48
N PRO A 383 30.66 20.34 -15.81
CA PRO A 383 30.14 19.05 -16.27
C PRO A 383 28.61 19.04 -16.23
N MET A 384 28.01 18.47 -17.26
CA MET A 384 26.56 18.37 -17.41
C MET A 384 26.12 16.95 -17.71
N GLY A 385 25.01 16.55 -17.10
CA GLY A 385 24.41 15.24 -17.29
C GLY A 385 22.90 15.28 -17.18
N VAL A 386 22.19 14.58 -18.06
CA VAL A 386 20.76 14.34 -17.90
C VAL A 386 20.47 12.87 -18.21
N ALA A 387 19.59 12.24 -17.45
CA ALA A 387 19.17 10.87 -17.69
C ALA A 387 17.67 10.79 -17.98
N PHE A 388 17.26 9.86 -18.84
CA PHE A 388 15.88 9.59 -19.22
C PHE A 388 15.58 8.09 -19.20
N SER A 389 14.33 7.74 -18.94
CA SER A 389 13.87 6.35 -19.04
C SER A 389 13.58 5.95 -20.49
N ALA A 390 13.98 4.75 -20.88
CA ALA A 390 13.59 4.15 -22.17
C ALA A 390 12.28 3.32 -22.06
N LYS A 391 11.75 3.14 -20.85
CA LYS A 391 10.58 2.28 -20.60
C LYS A 391 9.31 2.84 -21.26
N GLY A 392 8.83 2.10 -22.27
CA GLY A 392 7.62 2.46 -23.01
C GLY A 392 7.86 3.28 -24.28
N PHE A 393 9.12 3.63 -24.57
CA PHE A 393 9.52 4.35 -25.78
C PHE A 393 8.96 3.73 -27.06
N SER A 394 9.17 2.42 -27.28
CA SER A 394 8.74 1.73 -28.50
C SER A 394 7.22 1.78 -28.73
N ALA A 395 6.44 1.67 -27.64
CA ALA A 395 4.98 1.72 -27.71
C ALA A 395 4.49 3.15 -27.99
N ALA A 396 5.08 4.15 -27.31
CA ALA A 396 4.80 5.56 -27.56
C ALA A 396 5.11 5.94 -29.01
N PHE A 397 6.27 5.52 -29.50
CA PHE A 397 6.74 5.83 -30.86
C PHE A 397 5.81 5.23 -31.92
N ALA A 398 5.38 3.97 -31.73
CA ALA A 398 4.42 3.32 -32.62
C ALA A 398 3.05 4.02 -32.60
N ALA A 399 2.57 4.43 -31.42
CA ALA A 399 1.31 5.17 -31.28
C ALA A 399 1.37 6.53 -31.99
N MET A 400 2.47 7.28 -31.81
CA MET A 400 2.72 8.54 -32.51
C MET A 400 2.77 8.35 -34.03
N ALA A 401 3.50 7.34 -34.52
CA ALA A 401 3.61 7.06 -35.95
C ALA A 401 2.25 6.73 -36.57
N LYS A 402 1.42 5.93 -35.87
CA LYS A 402 0.05 5.60 -36.30
C LYS A 402 -0.84 6.85 -36.31
N ASP A 403 -0.81 7.62 -35.24
CA ASP A 403 -1.65 8.80 -35.06
C ASP A 403 -1.36 9.89 -36.10
N CYS A 404 -0.09 10.12 -36.39
CA CYS A 404 0.33 11.05 -37.42
C CYS A 404 0.19 10.52 -38.85
N ASN A 405 -0.29 9.28 -39.03
CA ASN A 405 -0.37 8.59 -40.32
C ASN A 405 1.00 8.51 -41.04
N ARG A 406 2.04 8.15 -40.30
CA ARG A 406 3.44 8.08 -40.75
C ARG A 406 4.08 6.72 -40.43
N PRO A 407 3.58 5.60 -40.97
CA PRO A 407 4.10 4.27 -40.68
C PRO A 407 5.58 4.09 -41.07
N GLY A 408 6.06 4.78 -42.12
CA GLY A 408 7.45 4.69 -42.57
C GLY A 408 8.49 5.20 -41.56
N VAL A 409 8.06 5.96 -40.53
CA VAL A 409 8.95 6.42 -39.45
C VAL A 409 9.32 5.27 -38.50
N MET A 410 8.59 4.15 -38.52
CA MET A 410 8.93 2.95 -37.72
C MET A 410 10.30 2.36 -38.09
N GLY A 411 10.76 2.52 -39.33
CA GLY A 411 12.10 2.11 -39.77
C GLY A 411 13.26 2.83 -39.06
N TRP A 412 12.97 3.80 -38.19
CA TRP A 412 13.98 4.45 -37.34
C TRP A 412 14.25 3.69 -36.05
N ILE A 413 13.35 2.83 -35.60
CA ILE A 413 13.50 2.01 -34.39
C ILE A 413 13.57 0.50 -34.71
N GLU A 414 13.46 0.13 -35.98
CA GLU A 414 13.66 -1.20 -36.54
C GLU A 414 15.05 -1.30 -37.16
#